data_AF-L8I1Q7-F1
#
_entry.id   AF-L8I1Q7-F1
#
_cell.length_a   1.000
_cell.length_b   1.000
_cell.length_c   1.000
_cell.angle_alpha   90.00
_cell.angle_beta   90.00
_cell.angle_gamma   90.00
#
_symmetry.space_group_name_H-M   'P 1'
#
loop_
_entity.id
_entity.type
_entity.pdbx_description
1 polymer ?
#
loop_
_entity_poly.entity_id
_entity_poly.type
_entity_poly.pdbx_seq_one_letter_code
_entity_poly.pdbx_strand_id
1 'polypeptide(L)'
;PNVVLGVTNPFFIKTLQHWPHILRVGEPKMSGDLPKQVKLKKPSRLKTLDTKPGLYTAYTAHLHRDKALLRRLLKGLQKKRTSDVQTAVLRRHLLELTQSFIIPLEHYMASLMPLQKGIVPWKTPPQIRPFRQDDFLQSLERSGPQLTCVLKGDWLGLYRRFFKSPHFDGWYRQRHREMTQKLEALHLEAICEANIEIWMKDKSEVEVVDLILKLRERLVRAQGHQLPVKEATLKRARLYIDTAISSLPKDLQAVLCPP
;
A
#
# COMPACT_ATOMS: atom_id res chain seq x y z
N PRO A 1 8.26 20.37 9.35
CA PRO A 1 7.75 21.58 8.65
C PRO A 1 7.78 21.39 7.13
N ASN A 2 6.62 21.51 6.48
CA ASN A 2 6.48 21.48 5.02
C ASN A 2 6.61 22.91 4.47
N VAL A 3 7.75 23.56 4.74
CA VAL A 3 7.98 24.97 4.40
C VAL A 3 9.14 25.07 3.43
N VAL A 4 8.94 25.82 2.34
CA VAL A 4 9.99 26.19 1.38
C VAL A 4 10.19 27.69 1.50
N LEU A 5 11.42 28.11 1.79
CA LEU A 5 11.79 29.52 1.85
C LEU A 5 12.76 29.84 0.71
N GLY A 6 12.34 30.72 -0.21
CA GLY A 6 13.19 31.27 -1.26
C GLY A 6 13.89 32.53 -0.78
N VAL A 7 15.23 32.55 -0.80
CA VAL A 7 16.04 33.72 -0.43
C VAL A 7 17.17 33.91 -1.43
N THR A 8 17.48 35.16 -1.74
CA THR A 8 18.65 35.56 -2.55
C THR A 8 19.81 36.04 -1.70
N ASN A 9 19.52 36.50 -0.47
CA ASN A 9 20.52 37.04 0.43
C ASN A 9 21.34 35.91 1.10
N PRO A 10 22.67 35.87 0.93
CA PRO A 10 23.52 34.82 1.46
C PRO A 10 23.56 34.76 3.00
N PHE A 11 23.23 35.83 3.72
CA PHE A 11 23.21 35.84 5.20
C PHE A 11 22.26 34.79 5.78
N PHE A 12 21.18 34.45 5.06
CA PHE A 12 20.24 33.41 5.48
C PHE A 12 20.87 32.02 5.56
N ILE A 13 22.01 31.75 4.90
CA ILE A 13 22.74 30.48 5.05
C ILE A 13 23.20 30.30 6.49
N LYS A 14 23.65 31.38 7.15
CA LYS A 14 24.09 31.35 8.55
C LYS A 14 22.89 31.31 9.49
N THR A 15 21.89 32.17 9.26
CA THR A 15 20.70 32.26 10.11
C THR A 15 19.89 30.95 10.11
N LEU A 16 19.79 30.30 8.95
CA LEU A 16 19.03 29.06 8.75
C LEU A 16 19.92 27.82 8.68
N GLN A 17 21.12 27.85 9.27
CA GLN A 17 22.04 26.71 9.27
C GLN A 17 21.46 25.43 9.90
N HIS A 18 20.45 25.57 10.75
CA HIS A 18 19.73 24.48 11.40
C HIS A 18 18.74 23.78 10.46
N TRP A 19 18.46 24.35 9.28
CA TRP A 19 17.53 23.74 8.33
C TRP A 19 18.15 22.50 7.67
N PRO A 20 17.36 21.43 7.47
CA PRO A 20 17.88 20.14 7.05
C PRO A 20 18.29 20.11 5.57
N HIS A 21 17.76 21.03 4.75
CA HIS A 21 17.91 21.04 3.29
C HIS A 21 18.12 22.47 2.78
N ILE A 22 19.12 22.67 1.93
CA ILE A 22 19.43 23.94 1.27
C ILE A 22 19.67 23.64 -0.22
N LEU A 23 18.88 24.27 -1.10
CA LEU A 23 19.08 24.22 -2.54
C LEU A 23 19.65 25.55 -3.01
N ARG A 24 20.91 25.56 -3.46
CA ARG A 24 21.50 26.73 -4.11
C ARG A 24 21.37 26.59 -5.62
N VAL A 25 20.52 27.42 -6.21
CA VAL A 25 20.37 27.51 -7.66
C VAL A 25 21.54 28.32 -8.22
N GLY A 26 22.11 27.85 -9.33
CA GLY A 26 23.16 28.56 -10.06
C GLY A 26 22.70 28.87 -11.48
N GLU A 27 23.52 29.61 -12.22
CA GLU A 27 23.25 29.87 -13.63
C GLU A 27 23.14 28.56 -14.44
N PRO A 28 22.17 28.46 -15.37
CA PRO A 28 21.97 27.28 -16.18
C PRO A 28 23.16 27.07 -17.12
N LYS A 29 24.13 26.25 -16.71
CA LYS A 29 25.21 25.81 -17.60
C LYS A 29 24.67 24.72 -18.53
N MET A 30 24.56 25.05 -19.81
CA MET A 30 24.13 24.14 -20.89
C MET A 30 25.20 23.08 -21.25
N SER A 31 26.28 22.96 -20.47
CA SER A 31 27.37 22.03 -20.75
C SER A 31 26.88 20.58 -20.71
N GLY A 32 27.25 19.82 -21.75
CA GLY A 32 26.98 18.41 -22.02
C GLY A 32 27.05 17.43 -20.85
N ASP A 33 27.84 17.78 -19.84
CA ASP A 33 28.28 16.87 -18.78
C ASP A 33 27.30 16.78 -17.62
N LEU A 34 27.12 15.56 -17.11
CA LEU A 34 26.52 15.35 -15.80
C LEU A 34 27.28 16.22 -14.78
N PRO A 35 26.61 17.01 -13.94
CA PRO A 35 27.29 17.80 -12.92
C PRO A 35 28.15 16.87 -12.07
N LYS A 36 29.48 17.00 -12.22
CA LYS A 36 30.47 16.29 -11.42
C LYS A 36 30.25 16.77 -9.99
N GLN A 37 29.51 15.97 -9.21
CA GLN A 37 29.22 16.17 -7.79
C GLN A 37 28.17 17.25 -7.46
N VAL A 38 26.88 16.89 -7.55
CA VAL A 38 25.96 17.27 -6.45
C VAL A 38 26.31 16.38 -5.26
N LYS A 39 27.45 16.61 -4.60
CA LYS A 39 27.77 15.91 -3.35
C LYS A 39 26.75 16.37 -2.31
N LEU A 40 26.03 15.43 -1.69
CA LEU A 40 25.26 15.74 -0.48
C LEU A 40 26.28 16.18 0.57
N LYS A 41 26.40 17.50 0.75
CA LYS A 41 27.25 18.09 1.77
C LYS A 41 26.37 18.43 2.96
N LYS A 42 26.86 18.14 4.17
CA LYS A 42 26.18 18.50 5.41
C LYS A 42 26.05 20.03 5.47
N PRO A 43 24.88 20.56 5.86
CA PRO A 43 24.66 22.01 5.94
C PRO A 43 25.62 22.69 6.94
N SER A 44 26.09 21.97 7.97
CA SER A 44 27.04 22.47 8.96
C SER A 44 28.43 22.87 8.42
N ARG A 45 28.75 22.57 7.16
CA ARG A 45 30.05 22.92 6.53
C ARG A 45 29.93 24.04 5.48
N LEU A 46 28.78 24.73 5.40
CA LEU A 46 28.54 25.82 4.44
C LEU A 46 29.15 27.13 4.97
N LYS A 47 30.00 27.78 4.16
CA LYS A 47 30.43 29.17 4.37
C LYS A 47 29.43 30.13 3.71
N THR A 48 29.20 31.31 4.27
CA THR A 48 28.16 32.26 3.81
C THR A 48 28.33 32.71 2.36
N LEU A 49 29.57 32.85 1.85
CA LEU A 49 29.84 33.44 0.53
C LEU A 49 30.22 32.42 -0.56
N ASP A 50 30.96 31.35 -0.24
CA ASP A 50 31.58 30.44 -1.23
C ASP A 50 30.79 29.17 -1.61
N THR A 51 29.48 29.16 -1.39
CA THR A 51 28.72 27.91 -1.58
C THR A 51 28.43 27.66 -3.05
N LYS A 52 28.91 26.53 -3.58
CA LYS A 52 28.67 26.20 -4.99
C LYS A 52 27.18 25.86 -5.20
N PRO A 53 26.61 26.10 -6.39
CA PRO A 53 25.28 25.60 -6.73
C PRO A 53 25.14 24.11 -6.47
N GLY A 54 23.99 23.68 -5.94
CA GLY A 54 23.72 22.29 -5.62
C GLY A 54 22.78 22.10 -4.42
N LEU A 55 22.50 20.83 -4.13
CA LEU A 55 21.67 20.40 -3.00
C LEU A 55 22.55 20.01 -1.81
N TYR A 56 22.38 20.72 -0.70
CA TYR A 56 22.99 20.46 0.59
C TYR A 56 21.91 19.91 1.51
N THR A 57 22.18 18.79 2.14
CA THR A 57 21.16 18.11 2.94
C THR A 57 21.79 17.23 4.00
N ALA A 58 21.19 17.20 5.18
CA ALA A 58 21.53 16.26 6.24
C ALA A 58 21.00 14.84 5.95
N TYR A 59 20.08 14.69 4.99
CA TYR A 59 19.50 13.41 4.62
C TYR A 59 20.52 12.50 3.94
N THR A 60 20.65 11.27 4.44
CA THR A 60 21.40 10.20 3.78
C THR A 60 20.45 9.39 2.90
N ALA A 61 20.73 9.33 1.61
CA ALA A 61 19.94 8.51 0.68
C ALA A 61 20.27 7.03 0.86
N HIS A 62 19.24 6.20 0.94
CA HIS A 62 19.37 4.74 0.98
C HIS A 62 19.72 4.16 -0.39
N LEU A 63 19.13 4.71 -1.46
CA LEU A 63 19.35 4.24 -2.83
C LEU A 63 20.34 5.12 -3.60
N HIS A 64 21.09 4.50 -4.51
CA HIS A 64 21.96 5.22 -5.41
C HIS A 64 21.18 5.95 -6.50
N ARG A 65 21.81 6.98 -7.06
CA ARG A 65 21.24 7.78 -8.14
C ARG A 65 21.20 6.98 -9.45
N ASP A 66 20.08 7.08 -10.14
CA ASP A 66 19.95 6.58 -11.51
C ASP A 66 20.75 7.47 -12.49
N LYS A 67 21.97 7.06 -12.82
CA LYS A 67 22.80 7.76 -13.80
C LYS A 67 22.22 7.71 -15.22
N ALA A 68 21.41 6.71 -15.56
CA ALA A 68 20.79 6.60 -16.87
C ALA A 68 19.63 7.60 -17.02
N LEU A 69 18.76 7.67 -16.01
CA LEU A 69 17.70 8.68 -15.95
C LEU A 69 18.27 10.09 -16.02
N LEU A 70 19.29 10.40 -15.21
CA LEU A 70 19.89 11.75 -15.19
C LEU A 70 20.46 12.12 -16.56
N ARG A 71 21.14 11.19 -17.25
CA ARG A 71 21.61 11.42 -18.63
C ARG A 71 20.46 11.63 -19.61
N ARG A 72 19.37 10.86 -19.48
CA ARG A 72 18.17 10.97 -20.33
C ARG A 72 17.50 12.34 -20.17
N LEU A 73 17.39 12.83 -18.93
CA LEU A 73 16.82 14.14 -18.63
C LEU A 73 17.71 15.27 -19.14
N LEU A 74 19.03 15.19 -18.90
CA LEU A 74 19.99 16.20 -19.35
C LEU A 74 20.00 16.32 -20.89
N LYS A 75 20.02 15.19 -21.60
CA LYS A 75 19.88 15.16 -23.07
C LYS A 75 18.55 15.77 -23.53
N GLY A 76 17.46 15.54 -22.79
CA GLY A 76 16.17 16.16 -23.09
C GLY A 76 16.21 17.69 -22.98
N LEU A 77 16.91 18.22 -21.96
CA LEU A 77 17.08 19.68 -21.77
C LEU A 77 17.92 20.29 -22.90
N GLN A 78 19.01 19.63 -23.27
CA GLN A 78 19.86 20.07 -24.40
C GLN A 78 19.09 20.09 -25.72
N LYS A 79 18.19 19.13 -25.93
CA LYS A 79 17.32 19.06 -27.11
C LYS A 79 16.08 19.97 -27.04
N LYS A 80 16.02 20.89 -26.06
CA LYS A 80 14.87 21.81 -25.83
C LYS A 80 13.52 21.07 -25.76
N ARG A 81 13.50 19.85 -25.20
CA ARG A 81 12.28 19.09 -24.98
C ARG A 81 11.37 19.88 -24.01
N THR A 82 10.07 19.87 -24.29
CA THR A 82 9.06 20.52 -23.44
C THR A 82 9.12 20.01 -21.99
N SER A 83 8.75 20.88 -21.06
CA SER A 83 8.68 20.57 -19.61
C SER A 83 7.77 19.38 -19.33
N ASP A 84 6.70 19.22 -20.10
CA ASP A 84 5.69 18.17 -19.87
C ASP A 84 6.25 16.79 -20.15
N VAL A 85 7.02 16.64 -21.23
CA VAL A 85 7.64 15.35 -21.57
C VAL A 85 8.73 15.02 -20.54
N GLN A 86 9.49 16.00 -20.06
CA GLN A 86 10.47 15.77 -18.99
C GLN A 86 9.79 15.36 -17.66
N THR A 87 8.66 16.00 -17.35
CA THR A 87 7.84 15.67 -16.18
C THR A 87 7.25 14.28 -16.28
N ALA A 88 6.75 13.89 -17.46
CA ALA A 88 6.23 12.54 -17.71
C ALA A 88 7.31 11.46 -17.53
N VAL A 89 8.52 11.72 -18.03
CA VAL A 89 9.69 10.84 -17.84
C VAL A 89 10.04 10.65 -16.37
N LEU A 90 9.96 11.71 -15.56
CA LEU A 90 10.17 11.66 -14.11
C LEU A 90 9.06 10.90 -13.39
N ARG A 91 7.79 11.22 -13.67
CA ARG A 91 6.62 10.56 -13.06
C ARG A 91 6.65 9.06 -13.31
N ARG A 92 6.92 8.65 -14.56
CA ARG A 92 7.04 7.23 -14.92
C ARG A 92 8.14 6.53 -14.11
N HIS A 93 9.33 7.12 -14.03
CA HIS A 93 10.42 6.53 -13.25
C HIS A 93 10.07 6.39 -11.76
N LEU A 94 9.47 7.41 -11.16
CA LEU A 94 9.06 7.38 -9.75
C LEU A 94 7.96 6.34 -9.51
N LEU A 95 7.03 6.17 -10.45
CA LEU A 95 6.00 5.14 -10.38
C LEU A 95 6.62 3.73 -10.44
N GLU A 96 7.49 3.47 -11.42
CA GLU A 96 8.18 2.18 -11.57
C GLU A 96 9.02 1.85 -10.33
N LEU A 97 9.68 2.85 -9.75
CA LEU A 97 10.44 2.70 -8.51
C LEU A 97 9.54 2.39 -7.30
N THR A 98 8.41 3.08 -7.20
CA THR A 98 7.42 2.86 -6.14
C THR A 98 6.82 1.46 -6.24
N GLN A 99 6.46 1.02 -7.46
CA GLN A 99 5.97 -0.33 -7.71
C GLN A 99 7.02 -1.37 -7.30
N SER A 100 8.27 -1.21 -7.74
CA SER A 100 9.36 -2.11 -7.36
C SER A 100 9.57 -2.21 -5.84
N PHE A 101 9.35 -1.10 -5.12
CA PHE A 101 9.41 -1.06 -3.67
C PHE A 101 8.19 -1.73 -3.00
N ILE A 102 6.99 -1.59 -3.55
CA ILE A 102 5.75 -2.09 -2.96
C ILE A 102 5.51 -3.57 -3.28
N ILE A 103 5.90 -4.05 -4.46
CA ILE A 103 5.67 -5.43 -4.93
C ILE A 103 6.08 -6.50 -3.89
N PRO A 104 7.29 -6.46 -3.28
CA PRO A 104 7.67 -7.44 -2.26
C PRO A 104 6.77 -7.40 -1.02
N LEU A 105 6.34 -6.20 -0.59
CA LEU A 105 5.43 -6.03 0.54
C LEU A 105 4.07 -6.66 0.24
N GLU A 106 3.54 -6.44 -0.97
CA GLU A 106 2.26 -7.03 -1.39
C GLU A 106 2.31 -8.55 -1.48
N HIS A 107 3.40 -9.11 -2.00
CA HIS A 107 3.60 -10.55 -2.03
C HIS A 107 3.69 -11.14 -0.63
N TYR A 108 4.42 -10.49 0.28
CA TYR A 108 4.49 -10.95 1.67
C TYR A 108 3.13 -10.87 2.35
N MET A 109 2.39 -9.76 2.21
CA MET A 109 1.02 -9.63 2.72
C MET A 109 0.10 -10.73 2.18
N ALA A 110 0.19 -11.04 0.88
CA ALA A 110 -0.59 -12.12 0.28
C ALA A 110 -0.24 -13.49 0.90
N SER A 111 1.01 -13.72 1.29
CA SER A 111 1.42 -14.98 1.95
C SER A 111 0.88 -15.12 3.38
N LEU A 112 0.43 -14.03 4.00
CA LEU A 112 -0.26 -14.03 5.30
C LEU A 112 -1.74 -14.46 5.19
N MET A 113 -2.29 -14.53 3.98
CA MET A 113 -3.65 -15.03 3.77
C MET A 113 -3.74 -16.51 4.16
N PRO A 114 -4.83 -16.93 4.82
CA PRO A 114 -5.10 -18.34 5.03
C PRO A 114 -5.35 -19.05 3.69
N LEU A 115 -5.01 -20.35 3.65
CA LEU A 115 -5.29 -21.18 2.48
C LEU A 115 -6.81 -21.33 2.29
N GLN A 116 -7.27 -21.30 1.04
CA GLN A 116 -8.70 -21.46 0.72
C GLN A 116 -9.27 -22.78 1.25
N LYS A 117 -8.48 -23.86 1.27
CA LYS A 117 -8.87 -25.15 1.85
C LYS A 117 -9.19 -25.09 3.35
N GLY A 118 -8.66 -24.09 4.06
CA GLY A 118 -8.94 -23.87 5.49
C GLY A 118 -10.20 -23.04 5.73
N ILE A 119 -10.84 -22.51 4.69
CA ILE A 119 -12.08 -21.74 4.79
C ILE A 119 -13.25 -22.72 4.76
N VAL A 120 -13.64 -23.20 5.95
CA VAL A 120 -14.72 -24.17 6.09
C VAL A 120 -16.07 -23.44 6.19
N PRO A 121 -17.12 -23.94 5.51
CA PRO A 121 -18.48 -23.43 5.69
C PRO A 121 -18.92 -23.49 7.16
N TRP A 122 -19.68 -22.49 7.61
CA TRP A 122 -20.33 -22.47 8.94
C TRP A 122 -19.40 -22.46 10.17
N LYS A 123 -18.07 -22.41 9.98
CA LYS A 123 -17.10 -22.18 11.05
C LYS A 123 -16.52 -20.77 10.94
N THR A 124 -15.95 -20.26 12.05
CA THR A 124 -15.25 -18.98 12.03
C THR A 124 -14.10 -19.02 11.02
N PRO A 125 -14.00 -18.03 10.11
CA PRO A 125 -12.94 -18.02 9.12
C PRO A 125 -11.57 -17.90 9.80
N PRO A 126 -10.54 -18.58 9.26
CA PRO A 126 -9.19 -18.50 9.81
C PRO A 126 -8.65 -17.07 9.80
N GLN A 127 -7.94 -16.66 10.84
CA GLN A 127 -7.41 -15.31 10.93
C GLN A 127 -6.24 -15.09 9.95
N ILE A 128 -6.12 -13.86 9.45
CA ILE A 128 -4.95 -13.41 8.69
C ILE A 128 -3.75 -13.40 9.65
N ARG A 129 -2.62 -13.96 9.21
CA ARG A 129 -1.41 -13.98 10.05
C ARG A 129 -0.89 -12.57 10.29
N PRO A 130 -0.35 -12.26 11.48
CA PRO A 130 0.19 -10.95 11.76
C PRO A 130 1.41 -10.65 10.90
N PHE A 131 1.58 -9.40 10.50
CA PHE A 131 2.75 -8.95 9.75
C PHE A 131 3.98 -8.88 10.67
N ARG A 132 5.04 -9.61 10.34
CA ARG A 132 6.31 -9.59 11.08
C ARG A 132 7.40 -8.94 10.24
N GLN A 133 7.95 -7.83 10.75
CA GLN A 133 8.97 -7.06 10.04
C GLN A 133 10.22 -7.88 9.75
N ASP A 134 10.68 -8.69 10.71
CA ASP A 134 11.90 -9.48 10.57
C ASP A 134 11.77 -10.55 9.48
N ASP A 135 10.66 -11.30 9.48
CA ASP A 135 10.36 -12.31 8.47
C ASP A 135 10.29 -11.69 7.07
N PHE A 136 9.65 -10.52 6.95
CA PHE A 136 9.62 -9.77 5.70
C PHE A 136 11.04 -9.38 5.26
N LEU A 137 11.85 -8.81 6.15
CA LEU A 137 13.21 -8.37 5.81
C LEU A 137 14.10 -9.55 5.38
N GLN A 138 13.94 -10.73 5.96
CA GLN A 138 14.62 -11.96 5.54
C GLN A 138 14.16 -12.42 4.14
N SER A 139 12.87 -12.28 3.83
CA SER A 139 12.34 -12.65 2.51
C SER A 139 12.90 -11.81 1.35
N LEU A 140 13.37 -10.59 1.64
CA LEU A 140 13.89 -9.67 0.63
C LEU A 140 15.15 -10.16 -0.06
N GLU A 141 15.93 -11.07 0.53
CA GLU A 141 17.09 -11.67 -0.14
C GLU A 141 16.65 -12.45 -1.39
N ARG A 142 15.50 -13.14 -1.30
CA ARG A 142 14.97 -14.01 -2.36
C ARG A 142 13.95 -13.30 -3.26
N SER A 143 13.17 -12.37 -2.71
CA SER A 143 12.02 -11.76 -3.39
C SER A 143 12.01 -10.23 -3.30
N GLY A 144 13.19 -9.61 -3.22
CA GLY A 144 13.31 -8.16 -3.04
C GLY A 144 13.21 -7.32 -4.33
N PRO A 145 13.24 -5.98 -4.18
CA PRO A 145 13.14 -5.02 -5.29
C PRO A 145 14.22 -5.17 -6.37
N GLN A 146 15.34 -5.84 -6.05
CA GLN A 146 16.41 -6.12 -7.00
C GLN A 146 15.94 -6.94 -8.22
N LEU A 147 14.81 -7.64 -8.12
CA LEU A 147 14.24 -8.41 -9.22
C LEU A 147 13.54 -7.53 -10.26
N THR A 148 13.02 -6.37 -9.86
CA THR A 148 12.24 -5.47 -10.73
C THR A 148 12.92 -4.11 -10.94
N CYS A 149 13.93 -3.80 -10.14
CA CYS A 149 14.66 -2.53 -10.18
C CYS A 149 16.17 -2.73 -10.28
N VAL A 150 16.80 -2.02 -11.22
CA VAL A 150 18.26 -2.03 -11.43
C VAL A 150 19.00 -1.14 -10.42
N LEU A 151 18.27 -0.37 -9.60
CA LEU A 151 18.89 0.51 -8.62
C LEU A 151 19.48 -0.27 -7.46
N LYS A 152 20.74 0.06 -7.17
CA LYS A 152 21.51 -0.48 -6.05
C LYS A 152 21.42 0.45 -4.86
N GLY A 153 21.62 -0.08 -3.67
CA GLY A 153 21.66 0.66 -2.41
C GLY A 153 21.13 -0.16 -1.24
N ASP A 154 20.92 0.52 -0.12
CA ASP A 154 20.41 -0.05 1.12
C ASP A 154 18.87 -0.12 1.12
N TRP A 155 18.33 -1.11 0.38
CA TRP A 155 16.90 -1.39 0.35
C TRP A 155 16.35 -1.75 1.75
N LEU A 156 17.13 -2.49 2.54
CA LEU A 156 16.75 -2.89 3.90
C LEU A 156 16.53 -1.66 4.81
N GLY A 157 17.47 -0.71 4.82
CA GLY A 157 17.31 0.53 5.58
C GLY A 157 16.15 1.39 5.09
N LEU A 158 15.87 1.38 3.78
CA LEU A 158 14.69 2.06 3.23
C LEU A 158 13.39 1.46 3.78
N TYR A 159 13.24 0.13 3.78
CA TYR A 159 12.08 -0.53 4.38
C TYR A 159 11.96 -0.27 5.88
N ARG A 160 13.06 -0.39 6.64
CA ARG A 160 13.07 -0.09 8.09
C ARG A 160 12.61 1.33 8.37
N ARG A 161 12.99 2.29 7.53
CA ARG A 161 12.54 3.67 7.64
C ARG A 161 11.06 3.82 7.26
N PHE A 162 10.62 3.14 6.20
CA PHE A 162 9.23 3.16 5.77
C PHE A 162 8.29 2.63 6.87
N PHE A 163 8.64 1.54 7.54
CA PHE A 163 7.86 0.99 8.66
C PHE A 163 7.67 1.93 9.84
N LYS A 164 8.61 2.87 10.03
CA LYS A 164 8.51 3.92 11.06
C LYS A 164 7.74 5.16 10.60
N SER A 165 7.30 5.19 9.33
CA SER A 165 6.62 6.34 8.74
C SER A 165 5.09 6.21 8.85
N PRO A 166 4.35 7.33 8.92
CA PRO A 166 2.89 7.30 8.90
C PRO A 166 2.31 6.74 7.59
N HIS A 167 3.09 6.77 6.50
CA HIS A 167 2.67 6.19 5.22
C HIS A 167 2.51 4.68 5.30
N PHE A 168 3.36 3.98 6.05
CA PHE A 168 3.23 2.54 6.24
C PHE A 168 1.98 2.19 7.03
N ASP A 169 1.69 2.92 8.11
CA ASP A 169 0.48 2.69 8.90
C ASP A 169 -0.79 2.83 8.04
N GLY A 170 -0.90 3.91 7.26
CA GLY A 170 -2.02 4.10 6.34
C GLY A 170 -2.13 3.00 5.28
N TRP A 171 -1.01 2.66 4.64
CA TRP A 171 -0.94 1.59 3.64
C TRP A 171 -1.31 0.22 4.26
N TYR A 172 -0.79 -0.11 5.43
CA TYR A 172 -1.00 -1.39 6.10
C TYR A 172 -2.45 -1.56 6.53
N ARG A 173 -3.07 -0.53 7.14
CA ARG A 173 -4.50 -0.58 7.51
C ARG A 173 -5.40 -0.78 6.31
N GLN A 174 -5.13 -0.03 5.22
CA GLN A 174 -5.88 -0.17 3.99
C GLN A 174 -5.73 -1.59 3.43
N ARG A 175 -4.51 -2.10 3.36
CA ARG A 175 -4.24 -3.44 2.80
C ARG A 175 -4.82 -4.57 3.65
N HIS A 176 -4.72 -4.45 4.96
CA HIS A 176 -5.32 -5.39 5.90
C HIS A 176 -6.85 -5.41 5.80
N ARG A 177 -7.47 -4.23 5.64
CA ARG A 177 -8.92 -4.13 5.40
C ARG A 177 -9.34 -4.86 4.11
N GLU A 178 -8.64 -4.62 3.00
CA GLU A 178 -8.90 -5.32 1.74
C GLU A 178 -8.77 -6.84 1.87
N MET A 179 -7.73 -7.32 2.55
CA MET A 179 -7.54 -8.74 2.81
C MET A 179 -8.64 -9.34 3.68
N THR A 180 -9.08 -8.60 4.69
CA THR A 180 -10.20 -9.01 5.57
C THR A 180 -11.50 -9.13 4.76
N GLN A 181 -11.80 -8.13 3.94
CA GLN A 181 -12.97 -8.16 3.04
C GLN A 181 -12.89 -9.32 2.05
N LYS A 182 -11.72 -9.60 1.49
CA LYS A 182 -11.51 -10.74 0.59
C LYS A 182 -11.74 -12.07 1.30
N LEU A 183 -11.27 -12.22 2.54
CA LEU A 183 -11.49 -13.41 3.35
C LEU A 183 -12.98 -13.60 3.69
N GLU A 184 -13.67 -12.53 4.08
CA GLU A 184 -15.11 -12.54 4.34
C GLU A 184 -15.91 -12.93 3.08
N ALA A 185 -15.52 -12.42 1.91
CA ALA A 185 -16.13 -12.78 0.63
C ALA A 185 -15.93 -14.28 0.30
N LEU A 186 -14.71 -14.80 0.41
CA LEU A 186 -14.41 -16.23 0.17
C LEU A 186 -15.17 -17.14 1.13
N HIS A 187 -15.31 -16.73 2.39
CA HIS A 187 -16.06 -17.50 3.37
C HIS A 187 -17.57 -17.46 3.13
N LEU A 188 -18.12 -16.34 2.65
CA LEU A 188 -19.51 -16.28 2.18
C LEU A 188 -19.73 -17.17 0.95
N GLU A 189 -18.79 -17.19 0.00
CA GLU A 189 -18.84 -18.10 -1.15
C GLU A 189 -18.86 -19.57 -0.69
N ALA A 190 -17.98 -19.95 0.24
CA ALA A 190 -17.96 -21.30 0.81
C ALA A 190 -19.28 -21.67 1.50
N ILE A 191 -19.89 -20.73 2.23
CA ILE A 191 -21.22 -20.91 2.83
C ILE A 191 -22.28 -21.17 1.76
N CYS A 192 -22.31 -20.34 0.70
CA CYS A 192 -23.28 -20.47 -0.38
C CYS A 192 -23.07 -21.71 -1.27
N GLU A 193 -21.89 -22.32 -1.25
CA GLU A 193 -21.64 -23.60 -1.93
C GLU A 193 -22.04 -24.82 -1.08
N ALA A 194 -22.15 -24.64 0.24
CA ALA A 194 -22.52 -25.70 1.16
C ALA A 194 -24.05 -25.88 1.26
N ASN A 195 -24.50 -27.13 1.41
CA ASN A 195 -25.93 -27.43 1.53
C ASN A 195 -26.45 -27.03 2.92
N ILE A 196 -27.27 -25.98 2.97
CA ILE A 196 -27.88 -25.45 4.20
C ILE A 196 -28.90 -26.42 4.83
N GLU A 197 -29.64 -27.19 4.03
CA GLU A 197 -30.67 -28.10 4.53
C GLU A 197 -30.08 -29.26 5.33
N ILE A 198 -28.92 -29.77 4.89
CA ILE A 198 -28.18 -30.81 5.63
C ILE A 198 -27.65 -30.23 6.94
N TRP A 199 -27.13 -29.00 6.91
CA TRP A 199 -26.59 -28.36 8.10
C TRP A 199 -27.67 -28.08 9.15
N MET A 200 -28.87 -27.64 8.74
CA MET A 200 -29.95 -27.30 9.68
C MET A 200 -30.52 -28.50 10.45
N LYS A 201 -30.43 -29.73 9.92
CA LYS A 201 -31.00 -30.92 10.57
C LYS A 201 -30.41 -31.22 11.94
N ASP A 202 -29.13 -30.91 12.14
CA ASP A 202 -28.40 -31.18 13.38
C ASP A 202 -28.18 -29.91 14.22
N LYS A 203 -28.98 -28.86 13.99
CA LYS A 203 -28.77 -27.53 14.57
C LYS A 203 -29.97 -27.03 15.35
N SER A 204 -29.67 -26.30 16.42
CA SER A 204 -30.69 -25.65 17.24
C SER A 204 -31.28 -24.43 16.53
N GLU A 205 -32.52 -24.08 16.86
CA GLU A 205 -33.19 -22.89 16.31
C GLU A 205 -32.38 -21.62 16.53
N VAL A 206 -31.70 -21.48 17.67
CA VAL A 206 -30.82 -20.34 17.98
C VAL A 206 -29.63 -20.25 17.02
N GLU A 207 -29.02 -21.39 16.67
CA GLU A 207 -27.91 -21.42 15.69
C GLU A 207 -28.39 -21.05 14.28
N VAL A 208 -29.61 -21.48 13.90
CA VAL A 208 -30.22 -21.12 12.62
C VAL A 208 -30.54 -19.62 12.56
N VAL A 209 -31.08 -19.06 13.65
CA VAL A 209 -31.34 -17.61 13.79
C VAL A 209 -30.03 -16.82 13.72
N ASP A 210 -28.99 -17.20 14.47
CA ASP A 210 -27.67 -16.55 14.43
C ASP A 210 -27.06 -16.58 13.01
N LEU A 211 -27.23 -17.68 12.28
CA LEU A 211 -26.81 -17.76 10.89
C LEU A 211 -27.57 -16.77 10.00
N ILE A 212 -28.89 -16.68 10.13
CA ILE A 212 -29.73 -15.74 9.37
C ILE A 212 -29.27 -14.30 9.62
N LEU A 213 -29.03 -13.93 10.89
CA LEU A 213 -28.56 -12.59 11.26
C LEU A 213 -27.19 -12.30 10.64
N LYS A 214 -26.24 -13.24 10.74
CA LYS A 214 -24.90 -13.11 10.12
C LYS A 214 -24.95 -12.99 8.61
N LEU A 215 -25.82 -13.76 7.94
CA LEU A 215 -26.00 -13.67 6.48
C LEU A 215 -26.63 -12.34 6.06
N ARG A 216 -27.62 -11.85 6.80
CA ARG A 216 -28.23 -10.53 6.56
C ARG A 216 -27.21 -9.40 6.72
N GLU A 217 -26.44 -9.40 7.81
CA GLU A 217 -25.38 -8.40 8.02
C GLU A 217 -24.39 -8.39 6.85
N ARG A 218 -23.95 -9.57 6.41
CA ARG A 218 -23.03 -9.70 5.26
C ARG A 218 -23.66 -9.24 3.95
N LEU A 219 -24.95 -9.49 3.72
CA LEU A 219 -25.68 -8.98 2.55
C LEU A 219 -25.76 -7.46 2.54
N VAL A 220 -26.04 -6.82 3.68
CA VAL A 220 -26.06 -5.36 3.80
C VAL A 220 -24.68 -4.78 3.49
N ARG A 221 -23.62 -5.37 4.05
CA ARG A 221 -22.22 -4.96 3.78
C ARG A 221 -21.85 -5.14 2.30
N ALA A 222 -22.30 -6.21 1.65
CA ALA A 222 -22.07 -6.44 0.23
C ALA A 222 -22.81 -5.42 -0.66
N GLN A 223 -24.05 -5.06 -0.32
CA GLN A 223 -24.83 -4.04 -1.05
C GLN A 223 -24.21 -2.64 -0.93
N GLY A 224 -23.59 -2.32 0.20
CA GLY A 224 -22.79 -1.12 0.41
C GLY A 224 -21.47 -1.07 -0.38
N HIS A 225 -21.22 -1.99 -1.31
CA HIS A 225 -19.96 -2.16 -2.07
C HIS A 225 -18.72 -2.40 -1.19
N GLN A 226 -18.90 -2.86 0.05
CA GLN A 226 -17.80 -3.09 0.99
C GLN A 226 -17.19 -4.49 0.87
N LEU A 227 -17.82 -5.40 0.12
CA LEU A 227 -17.34 -6.77 -0.08
C LEU A 227 -17.29 -7.12 -1.57
N PRO A 228 -16.16 -7.68 -2.07
CA PRO A 228 -16.03 -8.07 -3.48
C PRO A 228 -16.69 -9.44 -3.72
N VAL A 229 -18.03 -9.49 -3.74
CA VAL A 229 -18.81 -10.73 -3.86
C VAL A 229 -19.53 -10.79 -5.21
N LYS A 230 -19.58 -11.97 -5.84
CA LYS A 230 -20.32 -12.19 -7.10
C LYS A 230 -21.83 -12.07 -6.87
N GLU A 231 -22.55 -11.52 -7.86
CA GLU A 231 -24.01 -11.36 -7.77
C GLU A 231 -24.76 -12.69 -7.58
N ALA A 232 -24.25 -13.77 -8.18
CA ALA A 232 -24.80 -15.11 -8.00
C ALA A 232 -24.74 -15.58 -6.53
N THR A 233 -23.64 -15.29 -5.82
CA THR A 233 -23.47 -15.62 -4.40
C THR A 233 -24.46 -14.82 -3.55
N LEU A 234 -24.72 -13.55 -3.90
CA LEU A 234 -25.71 -12.72 -3.18
C LEU A 234 -27.13 -13.25 -3.37
N LYS A 235 -27.51 -13.66 -4.60
CA LYS A 235 -28.82 -14.27 -4.86
C LYS A 235 -28.98 -15.57 -4.07
N ARG A 236 -27.94 -16.40 -4.00
CA ARG A 236 -27.97 -17.65 -3.25
C ARG A 236 -28.02 -17.43 -1.74
N ALA A 237 -27.30 -16.45 -1.22
CA ALA A 237 -27.38 -16.07 0.20
C ALA A 237 -28.79 -15.60 0.59
N ARG A 238 -29.48 -14.85 -0.28
CA ARG A 238 -30.90 -14.48 -0.07
C ARG A 238 -31.80 -15.70 -0.02
N LEU A 239 -31.67 -16.60 -0.99
CA LEU A 239 -32.42 -17.85 -1.02
C LEU A 239 -32.19 -18.68 0.27
N TYR A 240 -30.95 -18.75 0.75
CA TYR A 240 -30.62 -19.47 1.98
C TYR A 240 -31.27 -18.85 3.22
N ILE A 241 -31.34 -17.52 3.29
CA ILE A 241 -32.09 -16.83 4.35
C ILE A 241 -33.56 -17.22 4.28
N ASP A 242 -34.18 -17.19 3.10
CA ASP A 242 -35.60 -17.51 2.93
C ASP A 242 -35.89 -18.98 3.28
N THR A 243 -35.03 -19.91 2.86
CA THR A 243 -35.12 -21.34 3.21
C THR A 243 -34.95 -21.57 4.71
N ALA A 244 -33.99 -20.91 5.35
CA ALA A 244 -33.75 -21.04 6.79
C ALA A 244 -34.86 -20.40 7.64
N ILE A 245 -35.48 -19.32 7.17
CA ILE A 245 -36.66 -18.74 7.83
C ILE A 245 -37.84 -19.70 7.72
N SER A 246 -38.07 -20.28 6.54
CA SER A 246 -39.20 -21.18 6.30
C SER A 246 -39.15 -22.47 7.13
N SER A 247 -37.97 -22.89 7.60
CA SER A 247 -37.80 -24.06 8.46
C SER A 247 -37.98 -23.78 9.95
N LEU A 248 -38.00 -22.51 10.38
CA LEU A 248 -38.21 -22.13 11.78
C LEU A 248 -39.69 -22.11 12.17
N PRO A 249 -40.04 -22.20 13.47
CA PRO A 249 -41.43 -22.10 13.92
C PRO A 249 -42.02 -20.69 13.70
N LYS A 250 -43.36 -20.60 13.67
CA LYS A 250 -44.10 -19.39 13.21
C LYS A 250 -43.86 -18.13 14.06
N ASP A 251 -43.59 -18.31 15.35
CA ASP A 251 -43.24 -17.24 16.29
C ASP A 251 -41.89 -16.60 15.93
N LEU A 252 -40.87 -17.40 15.61
CA LEU A 252 -39.57 -16.90 15.16
C LEU A 252 -39.61 -16.32 13.74
N GLN A 253 -40.44 -16.89 12.86
CA GLN A 253 -40.66 -16.33 11.51
C GLN A 253 -41.23 -14.90 11.58
N ALA A 254 -42.19 -14.64 12.47
CA ALA A 254 -42.81 -13.33 12.63
C ALA A 254 -41.81 -12.26 13.14
N VAL A 255 -40.81 -12.66 13.92
CA VAL A 255 -39.75 -11.75 14.40
C VAL A 255 -38.70 -11.48 13.32
N LEU A 256 -38.38 -12.50 12.51
CA LEU A 256 -37.33 -12.40 11.48
C LEU A 256 -37.82 -11.79 10.16
N CYS A 257 -39.10 -11.87 9.82
CA CYS A 257 -39.67 -11.18 8.67
C CYS A 257 -40.36 -9.89 9.14
N PRO A 258 -39.67 -8.73 9.15
CA PRO A 258 -40.36 -7.47 9.38
C PRO A 258 -41.37 -7.21 8.24
N PRO A 259 -42.48 -6.50 8.51
CA PRO A 259 -43.49 -6.16 7.52
C PRO A 259 -42.97 -5.26 6.39
#